data_AF-A0A1B6G265-F1
#
_entry.id   AF-A0A1B6G265-F1
#
_cell.length_a   1.000
_cell.length_b   1.000
_cell.length_c   1.000
_cell.angle_alpha   90.00
_cell.angle_beta   90.00
_cell.angle_gamma   90.00
#
_symmetry.space_group_name_H-M   'P 1'
#
loop_
_entity.id
_entity.type
_entity.pdbx_description
1 polymer ?
#
loop_
_entity_poly.entity_id
_entity_poly.type
_entity_poly.pdbx_seq_one_letter_code
_entity_poly.pdbx_strand_id
1 'polypeptide(L)'
;RKLFGLTCNMLTILCLLAIPLAGCSGLTVFSAYVILCYLRGLYFSTVYANPIDLSPRHAGLLMALLYSTGNVSGLFSREVVSVIDTPSDISQWWFVYLWMIAQLAVFSPPYLCFGSAEIQSWNSPEIRTMRSIRSIAVLPRSDI
;
A
#
# COMPACT_ATOMS: atom_id res chain seq x y z
N ARG A 1 -12.16 3.73 -6.76
CA ARG A 1 -11.08 2.98 -6.06
C ARG A 1 -10.68 3.60 -4.72
N LYS A 2 -10.34 4.90 -4.66
CA LYS A 2 -9.94 5.61 -3.44
C LYS A 2 -10.95 5.48 -2.28
N LEU A 3 -12.23 5.74 -2.56
CA LEU A 3 -13.30 5.64 -1.55
C LEU A 3 -13.46 4.22 -1.01
N PHE A 4 -13.43 3.22 -1.89
CA PHE A 4 -13.54 1.81 -1.50
C PHE A 4 -12.36 1.39 -0.60
N GLY A 5 -11.13 1.76 -0.95
CA GLY A 5 -9.95 1.51 -0.10
C GLY A 5 -10.04 2.20 1.25
N LEU A 6 -10.55 3.44 1.30
CA LEU A 6 -10.76 4.17 2.55
C LEU A 6 -11.78 3.47 3.45
N THR A 7 -12.95 3.11 2.92
CA THR A 7 -14.02 2.46 3.70
C THR A 7 -13.54 1.14 4.29
N CYS A 8 -12.81 0.33 3.50
CA CYS A 8 -12.20 -0.90 4.01
C CYS A 8 -11.17 -0.61 5.10
N ASN A 9 -10.38 0.46 4.97
CA ASN A 9 -9.38 0.79 5.98
C ASN A 9 -9.99 1.31 7.28
N MET A 10 -11.03 2.14 7.21
CA MET A 10 -11.78 2.58 8.39
C MET A 10 -12.41 1.40 9.14
N LEU A 11 -12.95 0.43 8.39
CA LEU A 11 -13.49 -0.79 8.99
C LEU A 11 -12.38 -1.66 9.63
N THR A 12 -11.20 -1.72 9.01
CA THR A 12 -10.02 -2.41 9.55
C THR A 12 -9.57 -1.78 10.87
N ILE A 13 -9.59 -0.46 10.99
CA ILE A 13 -9.27 0.26 12.24
C ILE A 13 -10.24 -0.12 13.36
N LEU A 14 -11.54 -0.19 13.08
CA LEU A 14 -12.54 -0.60 14.07
C LEU A 14 -12.32 -2.03 14.55
N CYS A 15 -12.01 -2.97 13.64
CA CYS A 15 -11.70 -4.35 14.01
C CYS A 15 -10.39 -4.46 14.80
N LEU A 16 -9.37 -3.66 14.50
CA LEU A 16 -8.12 -3.61 15.26
C LEU A 16 -8.33 -3.12 16.70
N LEU A 17 -9.23 -2.16 16.91
CA LEU A 17 -9.61 -1.69 18.25
C LEU A 17 -10.40 -2.74 19.05
N ALA A 18 -11.23 -3.53 18.36
CA ALA A 18 -12.08 -4.54 19.01
C ALA A 18 -11.28 -5.73 19.59
N ILE A 19 -10.15 -6.11 18.96
CA ILE A 19 -9.33 -7.25 19.38
C ILE A 19 -8.85 -7.14 20.84
N PRO A 20 -8.14 -6.07 21.24
CA PRO A 20 -7.65 -5.99 22.59
C PRO A 20 -8.75 -5.68 23.63
N LEU A 21 -9.94 -5.24 23.19
CA LEU A 21 -11.12 -5.08 24.03
C LEU A 21 -11.89 -6.40 24.25
N ALA A 22 -11.64 -7.43 23.44
CA ALA A 22 -12.37 -8.70 23.50
C ALA A 22 -12.01 -9.59 24.72
N GLY A 23 -10.96 -9.25 25.48
CA GLY A 23 -10.63 -9.90 26.75
C GLY A 23 -10.14 -11.35 26.62
N CYS A 24 -10.50 -12.20 27.61
CA CYS A 24 -9.90 -13.53 27.81
C CYS A 24 -10.47 -14.67 26.94
N SER A 25 -11.55 -14.46 26.18
CA SER A 25 -12.12 -15.54 25.35
C SER A 25 -11.37 -15.68 24.03
N GLY A 26 -10.47 -16.67 23.96
CA GLY A 26 -9.64 -16.92 22.78
C GLY A 26 -10.44 -17.09 21.47
N LEU A 27 -11.66 -17.65 21.53
CA LEU A 27 -12.53 -17.80 20.36
C LEU A 27 -12.99 -16.45 19.77
N THR A 28 -13.27 -15.46 20.62
CA THR A 28 -13.72 -14.13 20.19
C THR A 28 -12.56 -13.36 19.55
N VAL A 29 -11.38 -13.43 20.18
CA VAL A 29 -10.15 -12.82 19.66
C VAL A 29 -9.77 -13.43 18.31
N PHE A 30 -9.83 -14.75 18.20
CA PHE A 30 -9.52 -15.47 16.96
C PHE A 30 -10.49 -15.10 15.83
N SER A 31 -11.81 -15.15 16.08
CA SER A 31 -12.81 -14.80 15.07
C SER A 31 -12.70 -13.34 14.62
N ALA A 32 -12.48 -12.40 15.54
CA ALA A 32 -12.21 -10.99 15.23
C ALA A 32 -10.93 -10.82 14.38
N TYR A 33 -9.87 -11.57 14.68
CA TYR A 33 -8.63 -11.55 13.90
C TYR A 33 -8.80 -12.12 12.49
N VAL A 34 -9.59 -13.17 12.31
CA VAL A 34 -9.92 -13.72 10.98
C VAL A 34 -10.68 -12.69 10.14
N ILE A 35 -11.68 -12.03 10.73
CA ILE A 35 -12.43 -10.96 10.06
C ILE A 35 -11.50 -9.81 9.69
N LEU A 36 -10.61 -9.40 10.60
CA LEU A 36 -9.59 -8.40 10.32
C LEU A 36 -8.71 -8.79 9.13
N CYS A 37 -8.22 -10.03 9.07
CA CYS A 37 -7.39 -10.52 7.97
C CYS A 37 -8.12 -10.46 6.63
N TYR A 38 -9.40 -10.84 6.61
CA TYR A 38 -10.24 -10.76 5.42
C TYR A 38 -10.37 -9.31 4.92
N LEU A 39 -10.69 -8.37 5.81
CA LEU A 39 -10.82 -6.96 5.48
C LEU A 39 -9.51 -6.34 4.98
N ARG A 40 -8.38 -6.74 5.57
CA ARG A 40 -7.06 -6.33 5.09
C ARG A 40 -6.79 -6.84 3.68
N GLY A 41 -7.19 -8.08 3.35
CA GLY A 41 -7.09 -8.62 2.00
C GLY A 41 -7.85 -7.78 0.96
N LEU A 42 -9.08 -7.36 1.30
CA LEU A 42 -9.87 -6.46 0.44
C LEU A 42 -9.18 -5.10 0.24
N TYR A 43 -8.62 -4.52 1.31
CA TYR A 43 -7.85 -3.28 1.22
C TYR A 43 -6.63 -3.43 0.29
N PHE A 44 -5.85 -4.50 0.43
CA PHE A 44 -4.66 -4.73 -0.39
C PHE A 44 -4.98 -4.83 -1.89
N SER A 45 -6.10 -5.44 -2.26
CA SER A 45 -6.56 -5.45 -3.65
C SER A 45 -6.73 -4.04 -4.24
N THR A 46 -7.14 -3.07 -3.42
CA THR A 46 -7.25 -1.67 -3.86
C THR A 46 -5.88 -1.04 -4.10
N VAL A 47 -4.89 -1.35 -3.27
CA VAL A 47 -3.52 -0.83 -3.39
C VAL A 47 -2.80 -1.45 -4.59
N TYR A 48 -2.93 -2.77 -4.77
CA TYR A 48 -2.20 -3.54 -5.79
C TYR A 48 -2.74 -3.45 -7.21
N ALA A 49 -3.79 -2.71 -7.49
CA ALA A 49 -4.03 -2.35 -8.89
C ALA A 49 -4.03 -0.86 -9.17
N ASN A 50 -3.74 -0.02 -8.15
CA ASN A 50 -3.47 1.39 -8.38
C ASN A 50 -2.25 1.63 -9.30
N PRO A 51 -1.09 0.94 -9.15
CA PRO A 51 0.05 1.12 -10.07
C PRO A 51 -0.21 0.70 -11.51
N ILE A 52 -1.04 -0.34 -11.70
CA ILE A 52 -1.42 -0.84 -13.02
C ILE A 52 -2.31 0.19 -13.71
N ASP A 53 -3.28 0.75 -12.98
CA ASP A 53 -4.14 1.83 -13.48
C ASP A 53 -3.32 3.10 -13.80
N LEU A 54 -2.29 3.39 -12.98
CA LEU A 54 -1.47 4.60 -13.09
C LEU A 54 -0.52 4.57 -14.29
N SER A 55 0.16 3.45 -14.52
CA SER A 55 1.05 3.26 -15.67
C SER A 55 1.24 1.76 -15.96
N PRO A 56 0.51 1.21 -16.94
CA PRO A 56 0.66 -0.19 -17.34
C PRO A 56 2.09 -0.53 -17.79
N ARG A 57 2.78 0.43 -18.42
CA ARG A 57 4.16 0.25 -18.91
C ARG A 57 5.18 0.17 -17.78
N HIS A 58 4.99 0.93 -16.71
CA HIS A 58 5.91 0.97 -15.56
C HIS A 58 5.36 0.25 -14.32
N ALA A 59 4.31 -0.56 -14.48
CA ALA A 59 3.61 -1.21 -13.38
C ALA A 59 4.54 -2.07 -12.52
N GLY A 60 5.45 -2.84 -13.14
CA GLY A 60 6.41 -3.67 -12.42
C GLY A 60 7.36 -2.86 -11.54
N LEU A 61 7.86 -1.73 -12.03
CA LEU A 61 8.73 -0.83 -11.26
C LEU A 61 7.96 -0.18 -10.10
N LEU A 62 6.77 0.36 -10.37
CA LEU A 62 5.93 0.98 -9.35
C LEU A 62 5.54 -0.02 -8.25
N MET A 63 5.23 -1.27 -8.61
CA MET A 63 5.01 -2.34 -7.65
C MET A 63 6.26 -2.65 -6.83
N ALA A 64 7.41 -2.81 -7.48
CA ALA A 64 8.67 -3.08 -6.78
C ALA A 64 8.97 -2.01 -5.73
N LEU A 65 8.73 -0.73 -6.04
CA LEU A 65 8.89 0.38 -5.08
C LEU A 65 7.91 0.29 -3.90
N LEU A 66 6.64 -0.04 -4.16
CA LEU A 66 5.64 -0.23 -3.10
C LEU A 66 6.03 -1.37 -2.16
N TYR A 67 6.38 -2.54 -2.70
CA TYR A 67 6.80 -3.70 -1.90
C TYR A 67 8.11 -3.44 -1.15
N SER A 68 9.08 -2.78 -1.78
CA SER A 68 10.36 -2.43 -1.14
C SER A 68 10.12 -1.54 0.08
N THR A 69 9.27 -0.51 -0.06
CA THR A 69 8.91 0.39 1.04
C THR A 69 8.21 -0.37 2.18
N GLY A 70 7.31 -1.30 1.84
CA GLY A 70 6.66 -2.16 2.83
C GLY A 70 7.62 -3.07 3.58
N ASN A 71 8.56 -3.71 2.87
CA ASN A 71 9.55 -4.61 3.48
C ASN A 71 10.54 -3.87 4.41
N VAL A 72 10.86 -2.61 4.12
CA VAL A 72 11.68 -1.78 5.03
C VAL A 72 11.03 -1.67 6.40
N SER A 73 9.70 -1.44 6.47
CA SER A 73 8.98 -1.45 7.74
C SER A 73 9.02 -2.81 8.44
N GLY A 74 9.05 -3.90 7.67
CA GLY A 74 9.17 -5.27 8.19
C GLY A 74 10.51 -5.52 8.88
N LEU A 75 11.60 -4.91 8.42
CA LEU A 75 12.91 -5.02 9.06
C LEU A 75 12.90 -4.46 10.49
N PHE A 76 12.24 -3.32 10.69
CA PHE A 76 12.13 -2.69 12.01
C PHE A 76 11.19 -3.41 12.98
N SER A 77 10.31 -4.29 12.48
CA SER A 77 9.30 -4.96 13.31
C SER A 77 9.91 -5.83 14.41
N ARG A 78 11.04 -6.51 14.14
CA ARG A 78 11.68 -7.42 15.09
C ARG A 78 12.27 -6.67 16.29
N GLU A 79 12.93 -5.56 16.04
CA GLU A 79 13.51 -4.72 17.09
C GLU A 79 12.43 -4.16 18.02
N VAL A 80 11.32 -3.70 17.44
CA VAL A 80 10.19 -3.17 18.22
C VAL A 80 9.54 -4.28 19.06
N VAL A 81 9.30 -5.45 18.48
CA VAL A 81 8.72 -6.59 19.21
C VAL A 81 9.65 -7.07 20.30
N SER A 82 10.97 -7.10 20.06
CA SER A 82 11.95 -7.54 21.08
C SER A 82 11.95 -6.68 22.34
N VAL A 83 11.55 -5.41 22.27
CA VAL A 83 11.48 -4.51 23.43
C VAL A 83 10.13 -4.65 24.15
N ILE A 84 9.08 -5.02 23.42
CA ILE A 84 7.71 -5.13 23.94
C ILE A 84 7.43 -6.54 24.49
N ASP A 85 8.10 -7.56 23.99
CA ASP A 85 7.89 -8.95 24.38
C ASP A 85 8.55 -9.25 25.75
N THR A 86 7.88 -8.82 26.81
CA THR A 86 8.19 -9.25 28.17
C THR A 86 7.38 -10.53 28.47
N PRO A 87 8.01 -11.64 28.89
CA PRO A 87 7.41 -12.99 28.91
C PRO A 87 6.14 -13.18 29.77
N SER A 88 5.72 -12.17 30.53
CA SER A 88 4.64 -12.26 31.51
C SER A 88 3.50 -11.27 31.31
N ASP A 89 3.55 -10.35 30.33
CA ASP A 89 2.61 -9.23 30.26
C ASP A 89 1.98 -9.01 28.88
N ILE A 90 0.82 -9.65 28.65
CA ILE A 90 0.03 -9.50 27.40
C ILE A 90 -0.51 -8.07 27.24
N SER A 91 -0.63 -7.32 28.34
CA SER A 91 -1.14 -5.94 28.34
C SER A 91 -0.30 -4.98 27.48
N GLN A 92 1.00 -5.23 27.34
CA GLN A 92 1.91 -4.38 26.58
C GLN A 92 1.64 -4.40 25.07
N TRP A 93 0.98 -5.44 24.56
CA TRP A 93 0.57 -5.53 23.16
C TRP A 93 -0.45 -4.45 22.75
N TRP A 94 -1.13 -3.82 23.70
CA TRP A 94 -2.00 -2.68 23.44
C TRP A 94 -1.28 -1.55 22.69
N PHE A 95 -0.01 -1.28 23.02
CA PHE A 95 0.79 -0.27 22.33
C PHE A 95 1.03 -0.61 20.85
N VAL A 96 1.20 -1.90 20.53
CA VAL A 96 1.36 -2.36 19.15
C VAL A 96 0.08 -2.13 18.35
N TYR A 97 -1.08 -2.47 18.92
CA TYR A 97 -2.37 -2.25 18.25
C TYR A 97 -2.65 -0.76 18.04
N LEU A 98 -2.40 0.09 19.05
CA LEU A 98 -2.53 1.54 18.91
C LEU A 98 -1.60 2.11 17.84
N TRP A 99 -0.36 1.63 17.79
CA TRP A 99 0.61 2.03 16.77
C TRP A 99 0.13 1.69 15.36
N MET A 100 -0.39 0.47 15.15
CA MET A 100 -0.97 0.06 13.87
C MET A 100 -2.16 0.94 13.48
N ILE A 101 -3.05 1.24 14.43
CA ILE A 101 -4.21 2.13 14.21
C ILE A 101 -3.75 3.54 13.83
N ALA A 102 -2.75 4.08 14.53
CA ALA A 102 -2.19 5.40 14.24
C ALA A 102 -1.62 5.48 12.82
N GLN A 103 -0.86 4.46 12.39
CA GLN A 103 -0.35 4.40 11.02
C GLN A 103 -1.50 4.41 9.99
N LEU A 104 -2.50 3.55 10.15
CA LEU A 104 -3.63 3.49 9.21
C LEU A 104 -4.41 4.81 9.18
N ALA A 105 -4.60 5.46 10.33
CA ALA A 105 -5.31 6.73 10.44
C ALA A 105 -4.53 7.91 9.83
N VAL A 106 -3.20 7.95 9.99
CA VAL A 106 -2.36 9.05 9.50
C VAL A 106 -2.09 8.97 8.00
N PHE A 107 -1.85 7.77 7.46
CA PHE A 107 -1.48 7.61 6.05
C PHE A 107 -2.68 7.54 5.08
N SER A 108 -3.91 7.33 5.58
CA SER A 108 -5.11 7.26 4.73
C SER A 108 -5.59 8.60 4.17
N PRO A 109 -5.69 9.69 4.96
CA PRO A 109 -6.21 10.96 4.47
C PRO A 109 -5.37 11.58 3.34
N PRO A 110 -4.03 11.60 3.41
CA PRO A 110 -3.20 12.13 2.31
C PRO A 110 -3.43 11.40 0.98
N TYR A 111 -3.71 10.09 1.01
CA TYR A 111 -4.00 9.33 -0.21
C TYR A 111 -5.30 9.77 -0.89
N LEU A 112 -6.30 10.25 -0.14
CA LEU A 112 -7.52 10.81 -0.73
C LEU A 112 -7.24 12.13 -1.44
N CYS A 113 -6.43 12.99 -0.82
CA CYS A 113 -6.12 14.33 -1.33
C CYS A 113 -5.18 14.27 -2.55
N PHE A 114 -4.13 13.45 -2.48
CA PHE A 114 -3.05 13.46 -3.47
C PHE A 114 -3.05 12.26 -4.42
N GLY A 115 -3.75 11.18 -4.10
CA GLY A 115 -3.79 10.01 -4.98
C GLY A 115 -4.41 10.36 -6.33
N SER A 116 -4.08 9.62 -7.38
CA SER A 116 -4.81 9.63 -8.66
C SER A 116 -5.02 8.19 -9.13
N ALA A 117 -6.12 7.97 -9.86
CA ALA A 117 -6.47 6.68 -10.45
C ALA A 117 -6.53 6.75 -11.98
N GLU A 118 -5.97 7.82 -12.56
CA GLU A 118 -5.88 8.02 -14.00
C GLU A 118 -4.47 7.75 -14.51
N ILE A 119 -4.37 7.39 -15.79
CA ILE A 119 -3.09 7.17 -16.44
C ILE A 119 -2.26 8.45 -16.39
N GLN A 120 -1.04 8.35 -15.89
CA GLN A 120 -0.19 9.51 -15.68
C GLN A 120 0.53 9.92 -16.97
N SER A 121 0.86 11.21 -17.09
CA SER A 121 1.48 11.80 -18.29
C SER A 121 2.81 11.17 -18.67
N TRP A 122 3.58 10.68 -17.69
CA TRP A 122 4.85 9.99 -17.91
C TRP A 122 4.71 8.54 -18.41
N ASN A 123 3.49 8.01 -18.51
CA ASN A 123 3.27 6.66 -19.05
C ASN A 123 3.67 6.55 -20.53
N SER A 124 3.53 7.64 -21.29
CA SER A 124 3.89 7.70 -22.71
C SER A 124 4.94 8.79 -22.93
N PRO A 125 6.13 8.48 -23.50
CA PRO A 125 6.98 9.54 -24.02
C PRO A 125 6.21 10.25 -25.13
N GLU A 126 6.02 11.56 -24.98
CA GLU A 126 5.45 12.41 -26.02
C GLU A 126 6.13 12.10 -27.37
N ILE A 127 5.37 12.18 -28.46
CA ILE A 127 5.72 11.80 -29.84
C ILE A 127 6.82 12.73 -30.40
N ARG A 128 7.99 12.81 -29.74
CA ARG A 128 9.15 13.57 -30.15
C ARG A 128 10.14 12.67 -30.88
N THR A 129 10.24 11.41 -30.49
CA THR A 129 11.10 10.41 -31.15
C THR A 129 10.64 10.08 -32.57
N MET A 130 9.33 9.96 -32.83
CA MET A 130 8.84 9.70 -34.20
C MET A 130 9.07 10.89 -35.14
N ARG A 131 8.99 12.13 -34.65
CA ARG A 131 9.26 13.32 -35.47
C ARG A 131 10.76 13.42 -35.80
N SER A 132 11.63 13.06 -34.85
CA SER A 132 13.09 12.96 -35.05
C SER A 132 13.50 11.83 -36.01
N ILE A 133 12.87 10.65 -35.93
CA ILE A 133 13.17 9.54 -36.85
C ILE A 133 12.67 9.86 -38.25
N ARG A 134 11.47 10.46 -38.36
CA ARG A 134 10.94 10.90 -39.66
C ARG A 134 11.80 12.00 -40.28
N SER A 135 12.38 12.92 -39.50
CA SER A 135 13.31 13.91 -40.03
C SER A 135 14.65 13.31 -40.45
N ILE A 136 15.14 12.26 -39.78
CA ILE A 136 16.36 11.54 -40.17
C ILE A 136 16.12 10.68 -41.43
N ALA A 137 14.96 10.04 -41.53
CA ALA A 137 14.57 9.21 -42.68
C ALA A 137 14.24 10.01 -43.95
N VAL A 138 14.03 11.33 -43.85
CA VAL A 138 13.78 12.24 -44.97
C VAL A 138 15.08 12.87 -45.51
N LEU A 139 16.21 12.69 -44.82
CA LEU A 139 17.49 13.12 -45.38
C LEU A 139 17.81 12.24 -46.60
N PRO A 140 18.00 12.82 -47.81
CA PRO A 140 18.49 12.06 -48.93
C PRO A 140 19.82 11.43 -48.51
N ARG A 141 19.97 10.12 -48.70
CA ARG A 141 21.29 9.49 -48.65
C ARG A 141 22.15 10.25 -49.64
N SER A 142 23.09 11.05 -49.16
CA SER A 142 24.17 11.55 -49.99
C SER A 142 25.03 10.34 -50.30
N ASP A 143 24.82 9.79 -51.49
CA ASP A 143 25.59 8.69 -52.05
C ASP A 143 27.08 9.10 -52.05
N ILE A 144 27.91 8.28 -51.40
CA ILE A 144 29.36 8.23 -51.54
C ILE A 144 29.67 7.00 -52.38
#